data_AF-N8VHE5-F1
#
_entry.id   AF-N8VHE5-F1
#
_cell.length_a   1.000
_cell.length_b   1.000
_cell.length_c   1.000
_cell.angle_alpha   90.00
_cell.angle_beta   90.00
_cell.angle_gamma   90.00
#
_symmetry.space_group_name_H-M   'P 1'
#
loop_
_entity.id
_entity.type
_entity.pdbx_description
1 polymer ?
#
loop_
_entity_poly.entity_id
_entity_poly.type
_entity_poly.pdbx_seq_one_letter_code
_entity_poly.pdbx_strand_id
1 'polypeptide(L)'
;MSKKLSLAYIFQQQQLLVDQHFQLPQVEALASDLLLNPGDQVVARDLLPDEPIPEGLQLVPIRQLLQFWNVQQFEQASRAVQLLEWRRNHKFCSHCGVPTEAHAVEYAMVCPACHYRQYPRVQPCVITVITRGEDEILLAKNARNTKSQMYGLIAGFVEVGETLEEAVRRETLEEVGLKVKNIQYLASQPWPFPSNLMIAFKAEYAGGELQLQEEEISDAKFFKFDQLPEIPFKGSIAHAMIMHVTQGTPVADDTREWL
;
A
#
# COMPACT_ATOMS: atom_id res chain seq x y z
N MET A 1 30.87 24.44 13.92
CA MET A 1 30.60 23.11 13.33
C MET A 1 29.36 23.25 12.47
N SER A 2 29.44 23.00 11.16
CA SER A 2 28.25 23.02 10.29
C SER A 2 27.30 21.91 10.76
N LYS A 3 26.07 22.26 11.14
CA LYS A 3 25.07 21.26 11.53
C LYS A 3 24.74 20.40 10.31
N LYS A 4 24.85 19.08 10.46
CA LYS A 4 24.61 18.12 9.38
C LYS A 4 23.11 18.11 9.07
N LEU A 5 22.72 18.49 7.85
CA LEU A 5 21.31 18.44 7.44
C LEU A 5 20.91 17.01 7.06
N SER A 6 19.63 16.70 7.24
CA SER A 6 19.00 15.43 6.89
C SER A 6 17.96 15.67 5.81
N LEU A 7 17.86 14.75 4.85
CA LEU A 7 16.74 14.70 3.91
C LEU A 7 15.47 14.35 4.70
N ALA A 8 14.39 15.13 4.55
CA ALA A 8 13.23 14.99 5.42
C ALA A 8 11.92 14.77 4.68
N TYR A 9 11.25 13.67 5.05
CA TYR A 9 9.86 13.42 4.71
C TYR A 9 8.97 14.12 5.74
N ILE A 10 8.51 15.32 5.40
CA ILE A 10 7.68 16.14 6.29
C ILE A 10 6.24 16.08 5.79
N PHE A 11 5.34 15.47 6.58
CA PHE A 11 3.96 15.26 6.18
C PHE A 11 2.98 16.14 6.94
N GLN A 12 1.96 16.63 6.24
CA GLN A 12 0.71 17.06 6.86
C GLN A 12 -0.40 16.13 6.36
N GLN A 13 -0.85 15.22 7.23
CA GLN A 13 -1.75 14.12 6.85
C GLN A 13 -1.15 13.28 5.70
N GLN A 14 -1.81 13.24 4.53
CA GLN A 14 -1.36 12.51 3.33
C GLN A 14 -0.65 13.42 2.29
N GLN A 15 -0.29 14.64 2.70
CA GLN A 15 0.42 15.60 1.86
C GLN A 15 1.87 15.71 2.30
N LEU A 16 2.79 15.62 1.35
CA LEU A 16 4.23 15.67 1.56
C LEU A 16 4.73 17.07 1.20
N LEU A 17 5.56 17.62 2.07
CA LEU A 17 6.24 18.89 1.85
C LEU A 17 7.40 18.70 0.88
N VAL A 18 7.35 19.41 -0.26
CA VAL A 18 8.34 19.36 -1.33
C VAL A 18 8.58 20.76 -1.92
N ASP A 19 9.67 20.95 -2.64
CA ASP A 19 9.92 22.18 -3.37
C ASP A 19 9.12 22.27 -4.70
N GLN A 20 9.34 23.33 -5.46
CA GLN A 20 8.73 23.54 -6.78
C GLN A 20 9.11 22.49 -7.84
N HIS A 21 10.15 21.69 -7.60
CA HIS A 21 10.61 20.59 -8.46
C HIS A 21 10.32 19.21 -7.84
N PHE A 22 9.42 19.15 -6.86
CA PHE A 22 9.04 17.95 -6.14
C PHE A 22 10.19 17.26 -5.40
N GLN A 23 11.22 18.00 -4.99
CA GLN A 23 12.32 17.48 -4.18
C GLN A 23 12.05 17.66 -2.69
N LEU A 24 12.57 16.72 -1.89
CA LEU A 24 12.47 16.77 -0.43
C LEU A 24 13.38 17.86 0.16
N PRO A 25 12.94 18.59 1.19
CA PRO A 25 13.78 19.56 1.88
C PRO A 25 14.92 18.88 2.65
N GLN A 26 16.01 19.61 2.84
CA GLN A 26 17.06 19.27 3.80
C GLN A 26 16.92 20.13 5.05
N VAL A 27 16.83 19.50 6.22
CA VAL A 27 16.52 20.16 7.49
C VAL A 27 17.43 19.67 8.60
N GLU A 28 17.54 20.44 9.68
CA GLU A 28 18.13 19.94 10.91
C GLU A 28 17.25 18.83 11.50
N ALA A 29 17.88 17.70 11.88
CA ALA A 29 17.19 16.61 12.55
C ALA A 29 16.82 17.03 13.98
N LEU A 30 15.59 16.73 14.37
CA LEU A 30 15.06 16.95 15.71
C LEU A 30 15.08 15.64 16.50
N ALA A 31 15.14 15.73 17.83
CA ALA A 31 15.08 14.55 18.70
C ALA A 31 13.75 13.77 18.56
N SER A 32 12.68 14.44 18.12
CA SER A 32 11.36 13.86 17.88
C SER A 32 11.22 13.19 16.50
N ASP A 33 12.20 13.35 15.61
CA ASP A 33 12.12 12.82 14.26
C ASP A 33 12.12 11.28 14.27
N LEU A 34 11.44 10.70 13.29
CA LEU A 34 11.51 9.28 13.02
C LEU A 34 12.68 9.00 12.07
N LEU A 35 13.62 8.16 12.48
CA LEU A 35 14.70 7.70 11.61
C LEU A 35 14.17 6.60 10.68
N LEU A 36 14.31 6.77 9.36
CA LEU A 36 13.86 5.74 8.40
C LEU A 36 14.89 4.64 8.21
N ASN A 37 16.18 4.94 8.16
CA ASN A 37 17.24 3.92 8.07
C ASN A 37 18.37 4.25 9.05
N PRO A 38 18.87 3.27 9.83
CA PRO A 38 20.06 3.46 10.65
C PRO A 38 21.29 3.69 9.76
N GLY A 39 21.77 4.93 9.66
CA GLY A 39 22.98 5.30 8.91
C GLY A 39 22.75 6.35 7.83
N ASP A 40 21.55 6.39 7.26
CA ASP A 40 21.15 7.43 6.32
C ASP A 40 20.63 8.64 7.09
N GLN A 41 21.01 9.84 6.66
CA GLN A 41 20.46 11.08 7.21
C GLN A 41 19.05 11.35 6.66
N VAL A 42 18.16 10.38 6.87
CA VAL A 42 16.80 10.42 6.35
C VAL A 42 15.83 10.33 7.53
N VAL A 43 15.06 11.40 7.68
CA VAL A 43 14.12 11.57 8.78
C VAL A 43 12.70 11.71 8.25
N ALA A 44 11.73 11.37 9.10
CA ALA A 44 10.32 11.64 8.87
C ALA A 44 9.71 12.34 10.09
N ARG A 45 8.86 13.35 9.86
CA ARG A 45 8.09 14.03 10.92
C ARG A 45 6.79 14.59 10.37
N ASP A 46 5.89 14.89 11.30
CA ASP A 46 4.68 15.65 10.99
C ASP A 46 4.98 17.16 10.98
N LEU A 47 4.46 17.87 9.99
CA LEU A 47 4.30 19.32 10.01
C LEU A 47 3.15 19.63 10.97
N LEU A 48 3.39 20.47 11.97
CA LEU A 48 2.35 20.82 12.93
C LEU A 48 1.25 21.66 12.24
N PRO A 49 -0.02 21.57 12.67
CA PRO A 49 -1.12 22.31 12.02
C PRO A 49 -0.91 23.83 11.92
N ASP A 50 -0.25 24.41 12.93
CA ASP A 50 0.01 25.85 13.03
C ASP A 50 1.42 26.25 12.54
N GLU A 51 2.20 25.29 12.02
CA GLU A 51 3.54 25.57 11.49
C GLU A 51 3.43 26.13 10.06
N PRO A 52 4.02 27.30 9.77
CA PRO A 52 3.96 27.88 8.44
C PRO A 52 4.77 27.02 7.46
N ILE A 53 4.25 26.86 6.25
CA ILE A 53 5.00 26.27 5.15
C ILE A 53 6.18 27.19 4.82
N PRO A 54 7.44 26.71 4.88
CA PRO A 54 8.61 27.52 4.55
C PRO A 54 8.56 28.04 3.11
N GLU A 55 9.15 29.21 2.87
CA GLU A 55 9.21 29.82 1.54
C GLU A 55 9.86 28.86 0.52
N GLY A 56 9.25 28.73 -0.66
CA GLY A 56 9.72 27.84 -1.73
C GLY A 56 9.28 26.37 -1.59
N LEU A 57 8.57 26.01 -0.51
CA LEU A 57 7.99 24.68 -0.32
C LEU A 57 6.47 24.70 -0.48
N GLN A 58 5.91 23.54 -0.76
CA GLN A 58 4.48 23.31 -0.94
C GLN A 58 4.09 21.91 -0.46
N LEU A 59 2.83 21.74 -0.04
CA LEU A 59 2.25 20.45 0.31
C LEU A 59 1.61 19.82 -0.92
N VAL A 60 2.03 18.59 -1.26
CA VAL A 60 1.52 17.85 -2.42
C VAL A 60 0.99 16.50 -1.96
N PRO A 61 -0.23 16.08 -2.35
CA PRO A 61 -0.71 14.73 -2.05
C PRO A 61 0.27 13.68 -2.58
N ILE A 62 0.74 12.77 -1.73
CA ILE A 62 1.79 11.79 -2.07
C ILE A 62 1.45 10.98 -3.35
N ARG A 63 0.17 10.72 -3.61
CA ARG A 63 -0.29 10.01 -4.82
C ARG A 63 0.01 10.77 -6.12
N GLN A 64 0.05 12.09 -6.09
CA GLN A 64 0.40 12.90 -7.27
C GLN A 64 1.89 12.80 -7.61
N LEU A 65 2.73 12.53 -6.62
CA LEU A 65 4.18 12.40 -6.79
C LEU A 65 4.58 11.11 -7.54
N LEU A 66 3.69 10.12 -7.64
CA LEU A 66 3.91 8.87 -8.39
C LEU A 66 4.33 9.08 -9.84
N GLN A 67 3.95 10.21 -10.46
CA GLN A 67 4.28 10.53 -11.84
C GLN A 67 5.68 11.16 -12.01
N PHE A 68 6.24 11.68 -10.92
CA PHE A 68 7.50 12.44 -10.94
C PHE A 68 8.64 11.71 -10.24
N TRP A 69 8.33 10.78 -9.36
CA TRP A 69 9.29 10.08 -8.52
C TRP A 69 9.59 8.68 -9.04
N ASN A 70 10.80 8.21 -8.73
CA ASN A 70 11.14 6.81 -8.92
C ASN A 70 10.49 5.93 -7.83
N VAL A 71 10.55 4.61 -8.04
CA VAL A 71 9.97 3.62 -7.12
C VAL A 71 10.55 3.75 -5.71
N GLN A 72 11.87 3.91 -5.58
CA GLN A 72 12.55 3.99 -4.28
C GLN A 72 12.10 5.22 -3.46
N GLN A 73 11.97 6.38 -4.09
CA GLN A 73 11.48 7.60 -3.44
C GLN A 73 10.04 7.40 -2.94
N PHE A 74 9.19 6.80 -3.76
CA PHE A 74 7.82 6.52 -3.39
C PHE A 74 7.73 5.49 -2.25
N GLU A 75 8.52 4.42 -2.29
CA GLU A 75 8.57 3.41 -1.22
C GLU A 75 9.04 3.99 0.12
N GLN A 76 10.03 4.88 0.10
CA GLN A 76 10.47 5.57 1.31
C GLN A 76 9.43 6.54 1.85
N ALA A 77 8.77 7.34 1.01
CA ALA A 77 7.67 8.20 1.45
C ALA A 77 6.47 7.38 1.97
N SER A 78 6.16 6.28 1.30
CA SER A 78 5.16 5.29 1.69
C SER A 78 5.45 4.75 3.09
N ARG A 79 6.70 4.34 3.35
CA ARG A 79 7.14 3.88 4.68
C ARG A 79 7.07 4.99 5.72
N ALA A 80 7.50 6.21 5.36
CA ALA A 80 7.49 7.36 6.25
C ALA A 80 6.08 7.71 6.73
N VAL A 81 5.11 7.82 5.80
CA VAL A 81 3.74 8.19 6.17
C VAL A 81 3.06 7.13 7.03
N GLN A 82 3.27 5.84 6.73
CA GLN A 82 2.76 4.72 7.53
C GLN A 82 3.32 4.72 8.96
N LEU A 83 4.62 4.96 9.11
CA LEU A 83 5.27 5.00 10.42
C LEU A 83 4.85 6.24 11.24
N LEU A 84 4.70 7.40 10.59
CA LEU A 84 4.16 8.59 11.25
C LEU A 84 2.70 8.38 11.69
N GLU A 85 1.87 7.79 10.83
CA GLU A 85 0.49 7.45 11.16
C GLU A 85 0.38 6.48 12.33
N TRP A 86 1.18 5.41 12.31
CA TRP A 86 1.28 4.49 13.42
C TRP A 86 1.65 5.21 14.72
N ARG A 87 2.69 6.05 14.70
CA ARG A 87 3.14 6.81 15.88
C ARG A 87 2.03 7.73 16.40
N ARG A 88 1.27 8.39 15.52
CA ARG A 88 0.11 9.22 15.91
C ARG A 88 -0.99 8.41 16.58
N ASN A 89 -1.29 7.22 16.07
CA ASN A 89 -2.39 6.37 16.53
C ASN A 89 -2.05 5.55 17.79
N HIS A 90 -0.79 5.53 18.24
CA HIS A 90 -0.33 4.73 19.37
C HIS A 90 0.28 5.60 20.49
N LYS A 91 -0.13 6.88 20.60
CA LYS A 91 0.30 7.81 21.67
C LYS A 91 -0.11 7.37 23.09
N PHE A 92 -1.14 6.53 23.20
CA PHE A 92 -1.64 5.99 24.45
C PHE A 92 -1.72 4.46 24.37
N CYS A 93 -1.52 3.81 25.50
CA CYS A 93 -1.52 2.36 25.61
C CYS A 93 -2.94 1.81 25.44
N SER A 94 -3.13 0.88 24.49
CA SER A 94 -4.43 0.26 24.27
C SER A 94 -4.88 -0.70 25.39
N HIS A 95 -3.99 -1.09 26.30
CA HIS A 95 -4.34 -1.90 27.48
C HIS A 95 -4.80 -1.07 28.68
N CYS A 96 -4.15 0.09 28.94
CA CYS A 96 -4.34 0.81 30.20
C CYS A 96 -4.51 2.34 30.07
N GLY A 97 -4.43 2.90 28.87
CA GLY A 97 -4.64 4.33 28.61
C GLY A 97 -3.48 5.27 28.96
N VAL A 98 -2.38 4.78 29.56
CA VAL A 98 -1.20 5.59 29.88
C VAL A 98 -0.45 6.01 28.61
N PRO A 99 0.09 7.26 28.51
CA PRO A 99 0.93 7.68 27.39
C PRO A 99 2.09 6.71 27.13
N THR A 100 2.38 6.44 25.87
CA THR A 100 3.47 5.54 25.46
C THR A 100 4.74 6.33 25.13
N GLU A 101 5.88 5.64 25.17
CA GLU A 101 7.18 6.17 24.79
C GLU A 101 7.74 5.40 23.60
N ALA A 102 8.44 6.07 22.69
CA ALA A 102 9.10 5.41 21.57
C ALA A 102 10.28 4.56 22.08
N HIS A 103 10.38 3.32 21.61
CA HIS A 103 11.52 2.47 21.88
C HIS A 103 12.79 3.00 21.21
N ALA A 104 13.95 2.84 21.87
CA ALA A 104 15.20 3.44 21.42
C ALA A 104 15.75 2.86 20.09
N VAL A 105 15.42 1.61 19.77
CA VAL A 105 16.02 0.88 18.62
C VAL A 105 15.01 0.19 17.70
N GLU A 106 13.76 0.01 18.15
CA GLU A 106 12.72 -0.66 17.36
C GLU A 106 11.64 0.37 17.01
N TYR A 107 10.93 0.16 15.90
CA TYR A 107 9.63 0.82 15.73
C TYR A 107 8.62 0.19 16.68
N ALA A 108 8.66 0.62 17.94
CA ALA A 108 7.71 0.22 18.97
C ALA A 108 7.33 1.43 19.83
N MET A 109 6.05 1.52 20.19
CA MET A 109 5.56 2.38 21.26
C MET A 109 5.39 1.50 22.50
N VAL A 110 6.02 1.86 23.61
CA VAL A 110 6.07 1.06 24.84
C VAL A 110 5.36 1.80 25.95
N CYS A 111 4.46 1.11 26.64
CA CYS A 111 3.82 1.68 27.83
C CYS A 111 4.76 1.58 29.05
N PRO A 112 5.09 2.68 29.74
CA PRO A 112 5.95 2.63 30.92
C PRO A 112 5.26 1.98 32.13
N ALA A 113 3.93 1.95 32.17
CA ALA A 113 3.15 1.42 33.31
C ALA A 113 2.92 -0.10 33.26
N CYS A 114 2.62 -0.65 32.07
CA CYS A 114 2.30 -2.07 31.90
C CYS A 114 3.22 -2.82 30.94
N HIS A 115 4.22 -2.14 30.38
CA HIS A 115 5.21 -2.69 29.45
C HIS A 115 4.65 -3.29 28.14
N TYR A 116 3.37 -3.07 27.85
CA TYR A 116 2.78 -3.46 26.57
C TYR A 116 3.48 -2.73 25.41
N ARG A 117 3.84 -3.50 24.38
CA ARG A 117 4.52 -3.02 23.18
C ARG A 117 3.54 -3.02 22.01
N GLN A 118 3.47 -1.90 21.31
CA GLN A 118 2.66 -1.70 20.12
C GLN A 118 3.60 -1.49 18.93
N TYR A 119 3.46 -2.28 17.87
CA TYR A 119 4.28 -2.22 16.65
C TYR A 119 3.48 -1.64 15.47
N PRO A 120 4.15 -1.12 14.41
CA PRO A 120 3.50 -0.77 13.16
C PRO A 120 2.68 -1.94 12.62
N ARG A 121 1.45 -1.66 12.20
CA ARG A 121 0.54 -2.69 11.68
C ARG A 121 0.68 -2.75 10.16
N VAL A 122 0.85 -3.96 9.64
CA VAL A 122 0.79 -4.25 8.22
C VAL A 122 -0.42 -5.17 8.01
N GLN A 123 -1.37 -4.74 7.20
CA GLN A 123 -2.61 -5.48 6.95
C GLN A 123 -2.44 -6.36 5.70
N PRO A 124 -2.44 -7.70 5.84
CA PRO A 124 -2.37 -8.59 4.68
C PRO A 124 -3.65 -8.46 3.85
N CYS A 125 -3.47 -8.28 2.54
CA CYS A 125 -4.54 -8.10 1.58
C CYS A 125 -4.24 -8.95 0.34
N VAL A 126 -5.10 -9.92 0.04
CA VAL A 126 -4.93 -10.74 -1.17
C VAL A 126 -5.43 -9.98 -2.38
N ILE A 127 -4.79 -10.16 -3.53
CA ILE A 127 -5.26 -9.68 -4.82
C ILE A 127 -5.11 -10.81 -5.83
N THR A 128 -6.16 -11.10 -6.59
CA THR A 128 -6.23 -12.33 -7.38
C THR A 128 -6.54 -12.05 -8.84
N VAL A 129 -5.66 -12.50 -9.75
CA VAL A 129 -5.97 -12.62 -11.17
C VAL A 129 -6.60 -13.99 -11.43
N ILE A 130 -7.83 -13.99 -11.94
CA ILE A 130 -8.62 -15.21 -12.16
C ILE A 130 -8.71 -15.49 -13.65
N THR A 131 -8.12 -16.58 -14.11
CA THR A 131 -8.16 -17.01 -15.53
C THR A 131 -9.33 -17.94 -15.81
N ARG A 132 -9.90 -17.88 -17.01
CA ARG A 132 -10.89 -18.84 -17.52
C ARG A 132 -10.52 -19.28 -18.93
N GLY A 133 -10.46 -20.58 -19.15
CA GLY A 133 -9.99 -21.13 -20.43
C GLY A 133 -8.53 -20.74 -20.70
N GLU A 134 -8.20 -20.55 -21.97
CA GLU A 134 -6.84 -20.25 -22.42
C GLU A 134 -6.58 -18.75 -22.59
N ASP A 135 -7.64 -17.93 -22.76
CA ASP A 135 -7.52 -16.56 -23.24
C ASP A 135 -8.40 -15.54 -22.49
N GLU A 136 -9.03 -15.87 -21.37
CA GLU A 136 -9.86 -14.92 -20.61
C GLU A 136 -9.39 -14.69 -19.16
N ILE A 137 -9.53 -13.45 -18.68
CA ILE A 137 -9.38 -13.08 -17.26
C ILE A 137 -10.66 -12.41 -16.74
N LEU A 138 -11.00 -12.64 -15.48
CA LEU A 138 -12.03 -11.87 -14.79
C LEU A 138 -11.47 -10.51 -14.38
N LEU A 139 -12.18 -9.44 -14.72
CA LEU A 139 -11.95 -8.12 -14.17
C LEU A 139 -13.25 -7.53 -13.62
N ALA A 140 -13.14 -6.72 -12.57
CA ALA A 140 -14.28 -6.14 -11.87
C ALA A 140 -14.11 -4.63 -11.63
N LYS A 141 -15.22 -3.90 -11.61
CA LYS A 141 -15.27 -2.45 -11.44
C LYS A 141 -15.84 -2.10 -10.07
N ASN A 142 -15.04 -1.43 -9.25
CA ASN A 142 -15.42 -1.04 -7.89
C ASN A 142 -16.61 -0.05 -7.87
N ALA A 143 -17.64 -0.34 -7.07
CA ALA A 143 -18.85 0.47 -6.95
C ALA A 143 -18.63 1.81 -6.26
N ARG A 144 -17.67 1.90 -5.33
CA ARG A 144 -17.37 3.12 -4.57
C ARG A 144 -16.60 4.16 -5.41
N ASN A 145 -15.85 3.72 -6.42
CA ASN A 145 -15.11 4.60 -7.32
C ASN A 145 -15.89 4.95 -8.60
N THR A 146 -16.98 5.69 -8.44
CA THR A 146 -17.89 6.06 -9.54
C THR A 146 -17.26 6.94 -10.63
N LYS A 147 -16.11 7.56 -10.36
CA LYS A 147 -15.39 8.43 -11.31
C LYS A 147 -14.45 7.66 -12.24
N SER A 148 -14.07 6.43 -11.88
CA SER A 148 -13.18 5.61 -12.68
C SER A 148 -13.97 4.66 -13.57
N GLN A 149 -13.48 4.44 -14.80
CA GLN A 149 -13.97 3.37 -15.67
C GLN A 149 -13.04 2.15 -15.66
N MET A 150 -11.99 2.17 -14.82
CA MET A 150 -11.03 1.09 -14.71
C MET A 150 -11.65 -0.18 -14.14
N TYR A 151 -11.29 -1.31 -14.73
CA TYR A 151 -11.56 -2.63 -14.20
C TYR A 151 -10.29 -3.18 -13.53
N GLY A 152 -10.41 -3.56 -12.27
CA GLY A 152 -9.35 -4.15 -11.46
C GLY A 152 -9.52 -5.65 -11.25
N LEU A 153 -8.67 -6.16 -10.36
CA LEU A 153 -8.71 -7.54 -9.88
C LEU A 153 -9.51 -7.62 -8.57
N ILE A 154 -9.98 -8.81 -8.23
CA ILE A 154 -10.62 -9.12 -6.95
C ILE A 154 -9.58 -9.01 -5.84
N ALA A 155 -9.86 -8.25 -4.79
CA ALA A 155 -8.91 -8.03 -3.70
C ALA A 155 -9.61 -7.71 -2.38
N GLY A 156 -9.13 -8.30 -1.30
CA GLY A 156 -9.67 -8.04 0.02
C GLY A 156 -8.75 -8.46 1.15
N PHE A 157 -9.14 -8.10 2.38
CA PHE A 157 -8.30 -8.30 3.56
C PHE A 157 -8.35 -9.76 4.01
N VAL A 158 -7.23 -10.26 4.53
CA VAL A 158 -7.20 -11.57 5.19
C VAL A 158 -7.80 -11.44 6.58
N GLU A 159 -8.72 -12.33 6.92
CA GLU A 159 -9.40 -12.34 8.22
C GLU A 159 -8.61 -13.09 9.30
N VAL A 160 -9.01 -12.89 10.57
CA VAL A 160 -8.36 -13.54 11.71
C VAL A 160 -8.61 -15.04 11.65
N GLY A 161 -7.53 -15.81 11.63
CA GLY A 161 -7.59 -17.28 11.57
C GLY A 161 -7.71 -17.84 10.15
N GLU A 162 -7.64 -16.97 9.13
CA GLU A 162 -7.74 -17.33 7.72
C GLU A 162 -6.34 -17.52 7.10
N THR A 163 -6.18 -18.54 6.26
CA THR A 163 -5.03 -18.68 5.34
C THR A 163 -5.18 -17.74 4.14
N LEU A 164 -4.08 -17.47 3.43
CA LEU A 164 -4.15 -16.61 2.23
C LEU A 164 -5.04 -17.23 1.15
N GLU A 165 -4.98 -18.56 0.99
CA GLU A 165 -5.79 -19.30 0.04
C GLU A 165 -7.28 -19.31 0.40
N GLU A 166 -7.61 -19.33 1.70
CA GLU A 166 -9.00 -19.16 2.16
C GLU A 166 -9.49 -17.75 1.85
N ALA A 167 -8.69 -16.71 2.09
CA ALA A 167 -9.04 -15.33 1.75
C ALA A 167 -9.31 -15.17 0.25
N VAL A 168 -8.44 -15.72 -0.61
CA VAL A 168 -8.65 -15.72 -2.06
C VAL A 168 -9.99 -16.37 -2.44
N ARG A 169 -10.37 -17.48 -1.79
CA ARG A 169 -11.65 -18.17 -2.05
C ARG A 169 -12.84 -17.39 -1.54
N ARG A 170 -12.76 -16.84 -0.33
CA ARG A 170 -13.82 -16.07 0.31
C ARG A 170 -14.10 -14.80 -0.48
N GLU A 171 -13.09 -13.97 -0.72
CA GLU A 171 -13.23 -12.71 -1.47
C GLU A 171 -13.80 -12.95 -2.88
N THR A 172 -13.33 -13.98 -3.58
CA THR A 172 -13.87 -14.32 -4.91
C THR A 172 -15.34 -14.78 -4.84
N LEU A 173 -15.72 -15.51 -3.81
CA LEU A 173 -17.10 -15.97 -3.64
C LEU A 173 -18.03 -14.81 -3.24
N GLU A 174 -17.58 -13.95 -2.32
CA GLU A 174 -18.33 -12.82 -1.80
C GLU A 174 -18.55 -11.75 -2.87
N GLU A 175 -17.48 -11.28 -3.53
CA GLU A 175 -17.57 -10.15 -4.46
C GLU A 175 -18.25 -10.51 -5.79
N VAL A 176 -18.05 -11.73 -6.29
CA VAL A 176 -18.44 -12.11 -7.67
C VAL A 176 -19.13 -13.47 -7.79
N GLY A 177 -19.36 -14.20 -6.70
CA GLY A 177 -20.12 -15.46 -6.70
C GLY A 177 -19.39 -16.66 -7.31
N LEU A 178 -18.10 -16.53 -7.62
CA LEU A 178 -17.35 -17.55 -8.35
C LEU A 178 -16.50 -18.44 -7.43
N LYS A 179 -16.27 -19.68 -7.88
CA LYS A 179 -15.33 -20.61 -7.25
C LYS A 179 -14.05 -20.66 -8.05
N VAL A 180 -12.91 -20.78 -7.36
CA VAL A 180 -11.58 -20.86 -7.97
C VAL A 180 -10.82 -22.11 -7.54
N LYS A 181 -9.81 -22.49 -8.32
CA LYS A 181 -8.86 -23.59 -8.08
C LYS A 181 -7.45 -23.15 -8.49
N ASN A 182 -6.46 -24.01 -8.24
CA ASN A 182 -5.06 -23.77 -8.65
C ASN A 182 -4.53 -22.40 -8.19
N ILE A 183 -4.77 -22.07 -6.92
CA ILE A 183 -4.33 -20.82 -6.31
C ILE A 183 -2.80 -20.87 -6.18
N GLN A 184 -2.11 -19.90 -6.76
CA GLN A 184 -0.66 -19.83 -6.84
C GLN A 184 -0.19 -18.42 -6.48
N TYR A 185 0.71 -18.32 -5.51
CA TYR A 185 1.38 -17.07 -5.19
C TYR A 185 2.22 -16.57 -6.38
N LEU A 186 2.18 -15.26 -6.63
CA LEU A 186 2.96 -14.60 -7.67
C LEU A 186 4.00 -13.63 -7.09
N ALA A 187 3.57 -12.73 -6.21
CA ALA A 187 4.37 -11.59 -5.76
C ALA A 187 3.75 -10.91 -4.53
N SER A 188 4.43 -9.92 -3.98
CA SER A 188 3.85 -9.01 -2.98
C SER A 188 4.31 -7.58 -3.23
N GLN A 189 3.46 -6.59 -2.90
CA GLN A 189 3.79 -5.16 -2.99
C GLN A 189 3.28 -4.42 -1.74
N PRO A 190 4.12 -3.61 -1.06
CA PRO A 190 3.64 -2.74 0.00
C PRO A 190 2.73 -1.64 -0.57
N TRP A 191 1.61 -1.37 0.09
CA TRP A 191 0.62 -0.38 -0.35
C TRP A 191 0.28 0.61 0.77
N PRO A 192 0.72 1.88 0.68
CA PRO A 192 0.71 2.86 1.79
C PRO A 192 -0.65 3.41 2.23
N PHE A 193 -1.75 2.90 1.69
CA PHE A 193 -3.07 3.50 1.93
C PHE A 193 -4.05 2.45 2.45
N PRO A 194 -4.19 2.28 3.78
CA PRO A 194 -3.51 2.98 4.88
C PRO A 194 -2.18 2.34 5.34
N SER A 195 -2.02 1.01 5.26
CA SER A 195 -0.77 0.28 5.60
C SER A 195 -0.91 -1.21 5.22
N ASN A 196 -1.10 -1.50 3.93
CA ASN A 196 -1.43 -2.84 3.46
C ASN A 196 -0.21 -3.53 2.84
N LEU A 197 -0.16 -4.87 2.91
CA LEU A 197 0.70 -5.69 2.07
C LEU A 197 -0.19 -6.41 1.07
N MET A 198 -0.10 -6.01 -0.20
CA MET A 198 -0.80 -6.70 -1.29
C MET A 198 -0.07 -8.00 -1.59
N ILE A 199 -0.79 -9.12 -1.57
CA ILE A 199 -0.25 -10.45 -1.80
C ILE A 199 -0.94 -11.00 -3.05
N ALA A 200 -0.18 -11.07 -4.15
CA ALA A 200 -0.69 -11.41 -5.46
C ALA A 200 -0.81 -12.91 -5.65
N PHE A 201 -1.99 -13.34 -6.09
CA PHE A 201 -2.29 -14.71 -6.47
C PHE A 201 -2.80 -14.80 -7.91
N LYS A 202 -2.44 -15.89 -8.58
CA LYS A 202 -3.14 -16.39 -9.75
C LYS A 202 -4.09 -17.50 -9.30
N ALA A 203 -5.29 -17.53 -9.86
CA ALA A 203 -6.20 -18.65 -9.69
C ALA A 203 -6.95 -18.94 -11.00
N GLU A 204 -7.52 -20.13 -11.10
CA GLU A 204 -8.33 -20.55 -12.24
C GLU A 204 -9.80 -20.64 -11.84
N TYR A 205 -10.67 -20.20 -12.73
CA TYR A 205 -12.11 -20.42 -12.61
C TYR A 205 -12.44 -21.92 -12.48
N ALA A 206 -13.22 -22.27 -11.45
CA ALA A 206 -13.62 -23.64 -11.17
C ALA A 206 -15.13 -23.88 -11.36
N GLY A 207 -15.96 -22.83 -11.31
CA GLY A 207 -17.41 -22.94 -11.44
C GLY A 207 -18.15 -21.79 -10.76
N GLY A 208 -19.48 -21.75 -10.91
CA GLY A 208 -20.35 -20.72 -10.37
C GLY A 208 -20.98 -19.84 -11.44
N GLU A 209 -21.83 -18.92 -11.03
CA GLU A 209 -22.42 -17.89 -11.89
C GLU A 209 -22.06 -16.53 -11.31
N LEU A 210 -21.83 -15.54 -12.18
CA LEU A 210 -21.47 -14.20 -11.73
C LEU A 210 -22.64 -13.61 -10.92
N GLN A 211 -22.37 -13.38 -9.64
CA GLN A 211 -23.30 -12.74 -8.72
C GLN A 211 -22.52 -11.67 -7.96
N LEU A 212 -22.83 -10.41 -8.22
CA LEU A 212 -22.07 -9.29 -7.69
C LEU A 212 -22.54 -8.92 -6.28
N GLN A 213 -21.59 -8.63 -5.41
CA GLN A 213 -21.88 -7.84 -4.21
C GLN A 213 -21.97 -6.37 -4.59
N GLU A 214 -23.19 -5.87 -4.81
CA GLU A 214 -23.44 -4.56 -5.40
C GLU A 214 -22.87 -3.38 -4.58
N GLU A 215 -22.63 -3.54 -3.27
CA GLU A 215 -21.99 -2.51 -2.45
C GLU A 215 -20.48 -2.34 -2.74
N GLU A 216 -19.86 -3.35 -3.33
CA GLU A 216 -18.43 -3.45 -3.56
C GLU A 216 -18.12 -3.36 -5.07
N ILE A 217 -18.90 -4.06 -5.89
CA ILE A 217 -18.67 -4.27 -7.33
C ILE A 217 -19.89 -3.83 -8.15
N SER A 218 -19.66 -2.92 -9.10
CA SER A 218 -20.68 -2.38 -10.00
C SER A 218 -20.79 -3.12 -11.35
N ASP A 219 -19.73 -3.79 -11.77
CA ASP A 219 -19.70 -4.62 -12.98
C ASP A 219 -18.54 -5.62 -12.86
N ALA A 220 -18.71 -6.85 -13.36
CA ALA A 220 -17.62 -7.82 -13.47
C ALA A 220 -17.83 -8.72 -14.69
N LYS A 221 -16.78 -8.91 -15.47
CA LYS A 221 -16.83 -9.67 -16.73
C LYS A 221 -15.53 -10.42 -16.96
N PHE A 222 -15.64 -11.52 -17.68
CA PHE A 222 -14.49 -12.14 -18.29
C PHE A 222 -14.16 -11.40 -19.59
N PHE A 223 -12.91 -10.97 -19.70
CA PHE A 223 -12.37 -10.28 -20.85
C PHE A 223 -11.31 -11.16 -21.51
N LYS A 224 -11.32 -11.20 -22.84
CA LYS A 224 -10.25 -11.82 -23.60
C LYS A 224 -8.94 -11.04 -23.44
N PHE A 225 -7.81 -11.73 -23.47
CA PHE A 225 -6.48 -11.14 -23.32
C PHE A 225 -6.18 -10.06 -24.37
N ASP A 226 -6.76 -10.17 -25.57
CA ASP A 226 -6.62 -9.21 -26.68
C ASP A 226 -7.69 -8.11 -26.67
N GLN A 227 -8.63 -8.13 -25.72
CA GLN A 227 -9.78 -7.21 -25.63
C GLN A 227 -9.97 -6.70 -24.19
N LEU A 228 -8.85 -6.33 -23.55
CA LEU A 228 -8.89 -5.78 -22.20
C LEU A 228 -9.54 -4.38 -22.19
N PRO A 229 -10.31 -4.07 -21.12
CA PRO A 229 -10.85 -2.73 -20.88
C PRO A 229 -9.73 -1.78 -20.38
N GLU A 230 -10.11 -0.61 -19.89
CA GLU A 230 -9.18 0.23 -19.11
C GLU A 230 -8.78 -0.52 -17.82
N ILE A 231 -7.47 -0.73 -17.64
CA ILE A 231 -6.89 -1.46 -16.50
C ILE A 231 -6.10 -0.52 -15.57
N PRO A 232 -5.70 -0.95 -14.36
CA PRO A 232 -4.90 -0.13 -13.46
C PRO A 232 -3.59 0.34 -14.07
N PHE A 233 -3.06 1.47 -13.59
CA PHE A 233 -1.86 2.09 -14.13
C PHE A 233 -0.58 1.25 -13.94
N LYS A 234 0.39 1.43 -14.85
CA LYS A 234 1.73 0.82 -14.78
C LYS A 234 2.44 1.23 -13.47
N GLY A 235 2.92 0.24 -12.72
CA GLY A 235 3.51 0.41 -11.39
C GLY A 235 2.67 -0.17 -10.26
N SER A 236 1.38 -0.41 -10.49
CA SER A 236 0.53 -1.19 -9.58
C SER A 236 0.76 -2.69 -9.74
N ILE A 237 0.66 -3.45 -8.63
CA ILE A 237 0.73 -4.92 -8.68
C ILE A 237 -0.39 -5.53 -9.55
N ALA A 238 -1.58 -4.90 -9.58
CA ALA A 238 -2.69 -5.33 -10.42
C ALA A 238 -2.34 -5.27 -11.92
N HIS A 239 -1.74 -4.16 -12.38
CA HIS A 239 -1.25 -4.05 -13.76
C HIS A 239 -0.17 -5.12 -14.04
N ALA A 240 0.80 -5.30 -13.13
CA ALA A 240 1.85 -6.30 -13.30
C ALA A 240 1.30 -7.73 -13.43
N MET A 241 0.30 -8.10 -12.63
CA MET A 241 -0.36 -9.40 -12.68
C MET A 241 -1.14 -9.62 -13.99
N ILE A 242 -1.88 -8.60 -14.45
CA ILE A 242 -2.62 -8.67 -15.73
C ILE A 242 -1.64 -8.87 -16.88
N MET A 243 -0.56 -8.09 -16.93
CA MET A 243 0.46 -8.19 -17.99
C MET A 243 1.21 -9.52 -17.93
N HIS A 244 1.46 -10.06 -16.74
CA HIS A 244 2.07 -11.38 -16.60
C HIS A 244 1.20 -12.48 -17.19
N VAL A 245 -0.08 -12.50 -16.85
CA VAL A 245 -1.01 -13.53 -17.33
C VAL A 245 -1.26 -13.40 -18.84
N THR A 246 -1.36 -12.17 -19.36
CA THR A 246 -1.74 -11.92 -20.76
C THR A 246 -0.56 -11.87 -21.73
N GLN A 247 0.64 -11.50 -21.26
CA GLN A 247 1.82 -11.25 -22.10
C GLN A 247 3.09 -11.95 -21.61
N GLY A 248 3.04 -12.68 -20.49
CA GLY A 248 4.20 -13.40 -19.97
C GLY A 248 5.28 -12.53 -19.34
N THR A 249 4.99 -11.26 -19.02
CA THR A 249 5.96 -10.37 -18.34
C THR A 249 6.19 -10.82 -16.89
N PRO A 250 7.36 -10.60 -16.28
CA PRO A 250 7.55 -10.83 -14.84
C PRO A 250 6.59 -9.99 -13.98
N VAL A 251 6.03 -10.56 -12.90
CA VAL A 251 5.17 -9.84 -11.94
C VAL A 251 6.00 -9.11 -10.88
N ALA A 252 7.01 -9.80 -10.36
CA ALA A 252 7.98 -9.24 -9.44
C ALA A 252 9.33 -9.17 -10.13
N ASP A 253 10.03 -8.06 -9.91
CA ASP A 253 11.45 -7.97 -10.19
C ASP A 253 12.22 -8.56 -9.01
N ASP A 254 12.56 -9.85 -9.10
CA ASP A 254 13.33 -10.59 -8.10
C ASP A 254 14.85 -10.42 -8.25
N THR A 255 15.29 -9.68 -9.28
CA THR A 255 16.72 -9.48 -9.57
C THR A 255 17.43 -8.70 -8.47
N ARG A 256 16.68 -7.95 -7.64
CA ARG A 256 17.24 -7.00 -6.68
C ARG A 256 18.23 -6.04 -7.34
N GLU A 257 18.13 -5.74 -8.65
CA GLU A 257 18.97 -4.73 -9.33
C GLU A 257 18.84 -3.32 -8.71
N TRP A 258 17.93 -3.17 -7.75
CA TRP A 258 17.65 -1.99 -6.95
C TRP A 258 18.24 -2.02 -5.52
N LEU A 259 19.01 -3.04 -5.14
CA LEU A 259 19.91 -3.03 -3.95
C LEU A 259 21.34 -2.68 -4.36
#